data_AF-A0A9W6KW33-F1
#
_entry.id   AF-A0A9W6KW33-F1
#
_cell.length_a   1.000
_cell.length_b   1.000
_cell.length_c   1.000
_cell.angle_alpha   90.00
_cell.angle_beta   90.00
_cell.angle_gamma   90.00
#
_symmetry.space_group_name_H-M   'P 1'
#
loop_
_entity.id
_entity.type
_entity.pdbx_description
1 polymer ?
#
loop_
_entity_poly.entity_id
_entity_poly.type
_entity_poly.pdbx_seq_one_letter_code
_entity_poly.pdbx_strand_id
1 'polypeptide(L)'
;MRAHRCAIASPLSLETARQRLADALPGRRATLGAGFGPAGVVRGYVQRDRVKLVAMHAGLGVWSPTAVRGRLRATATGCVLDYSVGWGSIARVLGSVSLGAFLLVFAGGAAAAVAQVGHDGRGATGPAVVAAGGLAAALLFTGLAAAVRAAGRDQVVLLHSWLAQRLVPRPPTPAG
;
A
#
# COMPACT_ATOMS: atom_id res chain seq x y z
N MET A 1 -3.72 -8.02 -6.72
CA MET A 1 -3.55 -6.67 -7.32
C MET A 1 -2.44 -6.73 -8.36
N ARG A 2 -2.72 -6.32 -9.61
CA ARG A 2 -1.72 -6.20 -10.67
C ARG A 2 -0.78 -5.04 -10.33
N ALA A 3 0.51 -5.20 -10.57
CA ALA A 3 1.47 -4.12 -10.39
C ALA A 3 1.24 -3.08 -11.49
N HIS A 4 0.85 -1.86 -11.14
CA HIS A 4 0.71 -0.78 -12.12
C HIS A 4 2.11 -0.34 -12.53
N ARG A 5 2.42 -0.46 -13.82
CA ARG A 5 3.66 0.04 -14.40
C ARG A 5 3.46 1.49 -14.81
N CYS A 6 4.36 2.34 -14.36
CA CYS A 6 4.40 3.77 -14.64
C CYS A 6 5.82 4.14 -15.04
N ALA A 7 5.95 5.18 -15.84
CA ALA A 7 7.23 5.78 -16.20
C ALA A 7 7.17 7.28 -15.93
N ILE A 8 8.24 7.85 -15.38
CA ILE A 8 8.41 9.30 -15.24
C ILE A 8 9.68 9.68 -15.99
N ALA A 9 9.53 10.50 -17.02
CA ALA A 9 10.65 11.11 -17.71
C ALA A 9 11.12 12.36 -16.96
N SER A 10 12.43 12.58 -16.93
CA SER A 10 13.08 13.72 -16.31
C SER A 10 14.16 14.26 -17.24
N PRO A 11 14.27 15.59 -17.41
CA PRO A 11 15.37 16.20 -18.15
C PRO A 11 16.70 16.15 -17.38
N LEU A 12 16.70 15.69 -16.13
CA LEU A 12 17.91 15.58 -15.32
C LEU A 12 18.78 14.43 -15.81
N SER A 13 20.10 14.60 -15.67
CA SER A 13 21.04 13.49 -15.86
C SER A 13 20.73 12.36 -14.85
N LEU A 14 21.08 11.13 -15.24
CA LEU A 14 20.90 9.94 -14.39
C LEU A 14 21.52 10.16 -13.00
N GLU A 15 22.72 10.74 -12.94
CA GLU A 15 23.45 10.94 -11.70
C GLU A 15 22.79 12.01 -10.81
N THR A 16 22.38 13.14 -11.38
CA THR A 16 21.68 14.19 -10.62
C THR A 16 20.33 13.70 -10.10
N ALA A 17 19.57 12.97 -10.93
CA ALA A 17 18.30 12.38 -10.51
C ALA A 17 18.50 11.36 -9.38
N ARG A 18 19.53 10.50 -9.50
CA ARG A 18 19.91 9.53 -8.46
C ARG A 18 20.27 10.22 -7.15
N GLN A 19 21.10 11.26 -7.20
CA GLN A 19 21.54 11.99 -6.03
C GLN A 19 20.37 12.68 -5.33
N ARG A 20 19.50 13.38 -6.10
CA ARG A 20 18.30 14.02 -5.55
C ARG A 20 17.35 13.03 -4.86
N LEU A 21 17.18 11.84 -5.42
CA LEU A 21 16.36 10.80 -4.81
C LEU A 21 17.02 10.25 -3.54
N ALA A 22 18.34 10.07 -3.53
CA ALA A 22 19.09 9.59 -2.37
C ALA A 22 19.08 10.61 -1.22
N ASP A 23 19.29 11.89 -1.51
CA ASP A 23 19.33 12.97 -0.53
C ASP A 23 17.96 13.25 0.10
N ALA A 24 16.88 13.01 -0.67
CA ALA A 24 15.52 13.18 -0.18
C ALA A 24 15.01 12.02 0.69
N LEU A 25 15.75 10.90 0.76
CA LEU A 25 15.40 9.78 1.62
C LEU A 25 15.85 10.06 3.06
N PRO A 26 14.97 9.84 4.07
CA PRO A 26 15.38 9.96 5.46
C PRO A 26 16.50 8.96 5.75
N GLY A 27 17.56 9.43 6.42
CA GLY A 27 18.70 8.59 6.79
C GLY A 27 18.28 7.36 7.61
N ARG A 28 19.11 6.31 7.58
CA ARG A 28 18.86 4.99 8.23
C ARG A 28 18.38 5.06 9.69
N ARG A 29 18.63 6.16 10.40
CA ARG A 29 18.32 6.34 11.83
C ARG A 29 16.88 6.78 12.14
N ALA A 30 16.04 7.10 11.15
CA ALA A 30 14.64 7.49 11.43
C ALA A 30 13.73 6.29 11.86
N THR A 31 14.29 5.15 12.28
CA THR A 31 13.60 3.86 12.41
C THR A 31 12.59 3.77 13.55
N LEU A 32 12.63 4.64 14.54
CA LEU A 32 11.77 4.56 15.74
C LEU A 32 11.29 5.96 16.08
N GLY A 33 10.01 6.27 15.81
CA GLY A 33 9.44 7.56 16.24
C GLY A 33 8.50 8.27 15.27
N ALA A 34 8.12 7.67 14.14
CA ALA A 34 7.02 8.21 13.33
C ALA A 34 5.68 7.94 14.05
N GLY A 35 5.39 8.76 15.06
CA GLY A 35 4.12 8.79 15.78
C GLY A 35 2.95 9.08 14.85
N PHE A 36 1.76 8.60 15.24
CA PHE A 36 0.49 8.73 14.51
C PHE A 36 0.33 10.14 13.90
N GLY A 37 0.11 10.18 12.58
CA GLY A 37 0.18 11.39 11.76
C GLY A 37 -0.14 11.11 10.29
N PRO A 38 -0.35 12.15 9.47
CA PRO A 38 -0.74 11.97 8.08
C PRO A 38 0.34 11.23 7.27
N ALA A 39 -0.09 10.56 6.19
CA ALA A 39 0.78 9.96 5.19
C ALA A 39 1.90 10.94 4.81
N GLY A 40 3.18 10.58 4.95
CA GLY A 40 4.22 11.59 4.71
C GLY A 40 5.64 11.11 4.50
N VAL A 41 5.99 9.91 4.94
CA VAL A 41 7.40 9.47 4.92
C VAL A 41 7.62 8.47 3.81
N VAL A 42 8.34 8.87 2.77
CA VAL A 42 8.85 7.95 1.75
C VAL A 42 10.18 7.37 2.24
N ARG A 43 10.26 6.05 2.35
CA ARG A 43 11.49 5.33 2.70
C ARG A 43 11.92 4.41 1.60
N GLY A 44 13.19 4.06 1.57
CA GLY A 44 13.68 3.20 0.51
C GLY A 44 15.18 3.17 0.38
N TYR A 45 15.60 2.71 -0.78
CA TYR A 45 16.98 2.85 -1.22
C TYR A 45 17.01 3.12 -2.72
N VAL A 46 18.06 3.83 -3.10
CA VAL A 46 18.46 4.05 -4.49
C VAL A 46 19.86 3.48 -4.62
N GLN A 47 20.03 2.44 -5.43
CA GLN A 47 21.30 1.76 -5.60
C GLN A 47 21.58 1.54 -7.08
N ARG A 48 22.61 2.22 -7.60
CA ARG A 48 22.95 2.25 -9.03
C ARG A 48 21.75 2.65 -9.88
N ASP A 49 21.15 1.69 -10.59
CA ASP A 49 19.97 1.82 -11.42
C ASP A 49 18.67 1.46 -10.67
N ARG A 50 18.71 0.79 -9.52
CA ARG A 50 17.52 0.30 -8.82
C ARG A 50 16.98 1.30 -7.82
N VAL A 51 15.66 1.51 -7.88
CA VAL A 51 14.92 2.36 -6.95
C VAL A 51 13.87 1.50 -6.25
N LYS A 52 13.89 1.46 -4.92
CA LYS A 52 12.82 0.88 -4.12
C LYS A 52 12.36 1.92 -3.11
N LEU A 53 11.11 2.34 -3.22
CA LEU A 53 10.49 3.32 -2.31
C LEU A 53 9.22 2.73 -1.70
N VAL A 54 8.87 3.15 -0.49
CA VAL A 54 7.69 2.73 0.26
C VAL A 54 7.14 3.98 0.93
N ALA A 55 5.90 4.35 0.63
CA ALA A 55 5.23 5.39 1.41
C ALA A 55 4.78 4.78 2.73
N MET A 56 5.18 5.36 3.85
CA MET A 56 4.70 4.94 5.17
C MET A 56 3.66 5.93 5.67
N HIS A 57 2.54 5.39 6.17
CA HIS A 57 1.67 6.10 7.10
C HIS A 57 2.23 5.90 8.51
N ALA A 58 2.10 6.92 9.34
CA ALA A 58 2.37 6.76 10.75
C ALA A 58 1.41 5.74 11.38
N GLY A 59 1.92 4.90 12.26
CA GLY A 59 1.17 3.78 12.86
C GLY A 59 1.17 2.47 12.05
N LEU A 60 1.37 2.53 10.72
CA LEU A 60 1.47 1.32 9.88
C LEU A 60 2.91 0.80 9.74
N GLY A 61 3.93 1.62 9.91
CA GLY A 61 5.34 1.18 9.90
C GLY A 61 5.71 0.31 8.68
N VAL A 62 6.29 -0.88 8.92
CA VAL A 62 6.67 -1.87 7.88
C VAL A 62 5.47 -2.48 7.14
N TRP A 63 4.26 -2.28 7.65
CA TRP A 63 3.01 -2.86 7.17
C TRP A 63 2.41 -2.04 6.02
N SER A 64 3.11 -1.01 5.54
CA SER A 64 2.61 -0.22 4.43
C SER A 64 2.34 -1.10 3.20
N PRO A 65 1.11 -1.05 2.66
CA PRO A 65 0.72 -1.87 1.53
C PRO A 65 1.33 -1.39 0.22
N THR A 66 1.98 -0.22 0.13
CA THR A 66 2.38 0.32 -1.19
C THR A 66 3.88 0.52 -1.31
N ALA A 67 4.51 -0.29 -2.17
CA ALA A 67 5.91 -0.18 -2.54
C ALA A 67 6.06 0.14 -4.03
N VAL A 68 6.90 1.13 -4.32
CA VAL A 68 7.46 1.40 -5.65
C VAL A 68 8.73 0.59 -5.82
N ARG A 69 8.82 -0.16 -6.91
CA ARG A 69 10.05 -0.82 -7.35
C ARG A 69 10.28 -0.49 -8.81
N GLY A 70 11.41 0.13 -9.10
CA GLY A 70 11.72 0.58 -10.44
C GLY A 70 13.21 0.60 -10.74
N ARG A 71 13.50 1.06 -11.94
CA ARG A 71 14.85 1.32 -12.40
C ARG A 71 14.94 2.69 -13.06
N LEU A 72 16.00 3.43 -12.70
CA LEU A 72 16.41 4.65 -13.36
C LEU A 72 17.27 4.26 -14.56
N ARG A 73 16.96 4.82 -15.73
CA ARG A 73 17.67 4.60 -16.99
C ARG A 73 18.01 5.94 -17.62
N ALA A 74 19.18 6.05 -18.23
CA ALA A 74 19.56 7.22 -19.00
C ALA A 74 18.81 7.22 -20.34
N THR A 75 18.45 8.40 -20.82
CA THR A 75 17.88 8.63 -22.15
C THR A 75 18.68 9.71 -22.87
N ALA A 76 18.46 9.89 -24.18
CA ALA A 76 19.17 10.90 -24.97
C ALA A 76 19.01 12.33 -24.43
N THR A 77 17.89 12.61 -23.76
CA THR A 77 17.52 13.95 -23.25
C THR A 77 17.55 14.06 -21.72
N GLY A 78 17.96 13.00 -21.00
CA GLY A 78 17.94 13.00 -19.54
C GLY A 78 17.87 11.58 -18.95
N CYS A 79 16.83 11.32 -18.15
CA CYS A 79 16.60 10.00 -17.57
C CYS A 79 15.10 9.64 -17.47
N VAL A 80 14.82 8.35 -17.38
CA VAL A 80 13.48 7.81 -17.15
C VAL A 80 13.53 6.88 -15.94
N LEU A 81 12.58 7.07 -15.03
CA LEU A 81 12.32 6.13 -13.95
C LEU A 81 11.14 5.23 -14.35
N ASP A 82 11.45 3.99 -14.73
CA ASP A 82 10.46 2.94 -14.98
C ASP A 82 10.17 2.22 -13.67
N TYR A 83 8.93 2.27 -13.17
CA TYR A 83 8.60 1.64 -11.90
C TYR A 83 7.26 0.93 -11.89
N SER A 84 7.14 0.04 -10.93
CA SER A 84 5.94 -0.71 -10.63
C SER A 84 5.48 -0.37 -9.23
N VAL A 85 4.19 -0.10 -9.08
CA VAL A 85 3.56 0.12 -7.78
C VAL A 85 2.77 -1.13 -7.41
N GLY A 86 3.03 -1.66 -6.22
CA GLY A 86 2.29 -2.81 -5.75
C GLY A 86 2.60 -3.19 -4.32
N TRP A 87 1.88 -4.19 -3.85
CA TRP A 87 2.02 -4.63 -2.47
C TRP A 87 3.33 -5.33 -2.21
N GLY A 88 3.97 -4.97 -1.10
CA GLY A 88 5.11 -5.70 -0.57
C GLY A 88 4.75 -7.16 -0.30
N SER A 89 5.72 -8.07 -0.44
CA SER A 89 5.48 -9.51 -0.26
C SER A 89 4.92 -9.83 1.14
N ILE A 90 5.44 -9.16 2.17
CA ILE A 90 4.99 -9.33 3.56
C ILE A 90 3.52 -8.92 3.72
N ALA A 91 3.12 -7.75 3.21
CA ALA A 91 1.74 -7.29 3.25
C ALA A 91 0.77 -8.25 2.52
N ARG A 92 1.21 -8.89 1.42
CA ARG A 92 0.41 -9.91 0.73
C ARG A 92 0.25 -11.19 1.54
N VAL A 93 1.33 -11.70 2.11
CA VAL A 93 1.31 -12.94 2.91
C VAL A 93 0.42 -12.72 4.13
N LEU A 94 0.63 -11.65 4.88
CA LEU A 94 -0.21 -11.36 6.03
C LEU A 94 -1.67 -11.13 5.63
N GLY A 95 -1.92 -10.33 4.58
CA GLY A 95 -3.28 -10.14 4.07
C GLY A 95 -3.96 -11.46 3.72
N SER A 96 -3.22 -12.42 3.16
CA SER A 96 -3.73 -13.75 2.82
C SER A 96 -3.96 -14.63 4.06
N VAL A 97 -3.05 -14.58 5.03
CA VAL A 97 -3.17 -15.33 6.30
C VAL A 97 -4.34 -14.81 7.12
N SER A 98 -4.46 -13.49 7.28
CA SER A 98 -5.58 -12.86 7.96
C SER A 98 -6.89 -13.19 7.25
N LEU A 99 -6.92 -13.13 5.91
CA LEU A 99 -8.09 -13.52 5.12
C LEU A 99 -8.50 -14.97 5.38
N GLY A 100 -7.53 -15.90 5.37
CA GLY A 100 -7.76 -17.31 5.65
C GLY A 100 -8.29 -17.56 7.07
N ALA A 101 -7.70 -16.89 8.07
CA ALA A 101 -8.16 -16.98 9.45
C ALA A 101 -9.60 -16.46 9.62
N PHE A 102 -9.94 -15.33 9.00
CA PHE A 102 -11.32 -14.83 9.00
C PHE A 102 -12.29 -15.78 8.32
N LEU A 103 -11.90 -16.38 7.19
CA LEU A 103 -12.69 -17.38 6.49
C LEU A 103 -12.95 -18.61 7.35
N LEU A 104 -11.95 -19.08 8.10
CA LEU A 104 -12.08 -20.21 9.02
C LEU A 104 -13.00 -19.88 10.20
N VAL A 105 -12.85 -18.71 10.82
CA VAL A 105 -13.74 -18.25 11.89
C VAL A 105 -15.18 -18.16 11.39
N PHE A 106 -15.38 -17.63 10.18
CA PHE A 106 -16.68 -17.55 9.56
C PHE A 106 -17.28 -18.93 9.27
N ALA A 107 -16.52 -19.83 8.65
CA ALA A 107 -16.95 -21.19 8.36
C ALA A 107 -17.26 -21.98 9.64
N GLY A 108 -16.44 -21.81 10.69
CA GLY A 108 -16.68 -22.40 12.00
C GLY A 108 -17.96 -21.86 12.66
N GLY A 109 -18.19 -20.55 12.61
CA GLY A 109 -19.42 -19.94 13.10
C GLY A 109 -20.66 -20.39 12.33
N ALA A 110 -20.57 -20.49 11.00
CA ALA A 110 -21.65 -21.01 10.16
C ALA A 110 -21.96 -22.48 10.44
N ALA A 111 -20.93 -23.32 10.60
CA ALA A 111 -21.09 -24.73 10.94
C ALA A 111 -21.71 -24.92 12.33
N ALA A 112 -21.26 -24.14 13.33
CA ALA A 112 -21.82 -24.17 14.68
C ALA A 112 -23.29 -23.76 14.70
N ALA A 113 -23.66 -22.74 13.92
CA ALA A 113 -25.04 -22.27 13.84
C ALA A 113 -25.95 -23.24 13.06
N VAL A 114 -25.45 -23.89 12.00
CA VAL A 114 -26.17 -24.98 11.31
C VAL A 114 -26.38 -26.18 12.25
N ALA A 115 -25.37 -26.54 13.05
CA ALA A 115 -25.48 -27.60 14.04
C ALA A 115 -26.50 -27.27 15.15
N GLN A 116 -26.57 -26.01 15.61
CA GLN A 116 -27.59 -25.58 16.57
C GLN A 116 -29.01 -25.60 15.98
N VAL A 117 -29.20 -25.25 14.71
CA VAL A 117 -30.50 -25.36 14.03
C VAL A 117 -30.98 -26.80 13.91
N GLY A 118 -30.06 -27.73 13.65
CA GLY A 118 -30.37 -29.16 13.61
C GLY A 118 -30.77 -29.76 14.96
N HIS A 119 -30.28 -29.18 16.07
CA HIS A 119 -30.58 -29.65 17.43
C HIS A 119 -31.81 -29.00 18.08
N ASP A 120 -32.04 -27.70 17.89
CA ASP A 120 -33.04 -26.96 18.67
C ASP A 120 -34.40 -26.77 17.98
N GLY A 121 -34.59 -27.24 16.74
CA GLY A 121 -35.89 -27.25 16.05
C GLY A 121 -36.52 -25.87 15.80
N ARG A 122 -35.83 -24.76 16.09
CA ARG A 122 -36.31 -23.38 15.86
C ARG A 122 -36.17 -23.02 14.38
N GLY A 123 -37.08 -23.55 13.57
CA GLY A 123 -37.04 -23.55 12.09
C GLY A 123 -37.12 -22.20 11.35
N ALA A 124 -36.96 -21.05 12.01
CA ALA A 124 -37.01 -19.73 11.34
C ALA A 124 -35.97 -18.71 11.84
N THR A 125 -35.60 -18.73 13.12
CA THR A 125 -34.67 -17.75 13.71
C THR A 125 -33.21 -18.10 13.46
N GLY A 126 -32.84 -19.38 13.45
CA GLY A 126 -31.45 -19.79 13.21
C GLY A 126 -30.90 -19.44 11.82
N PRO A 127 -31.63 -19.69 10.72
CA PRO A 127 -31.20 -19.28 9.39
C PRO A 127 -31.06 -17.75 9.25
N ALA A 128 -31.95 -16.99 9.90
CA ALA A 128 -31.92 -15.52 9.89
C ALA A 128 -30.71 -14.96 10.66
N VAL A 129 -30.32 -15.58 11.79
CA VAL A 129 -29.12 -15.20 12.55
C VAL A 129 -27.84 -15.55 11.79
N VAL A 130 -27.81 -16.70 11.10
CA VAL A 130 -26.70 -17.07 10.22
C VAL A 130 -26.59 -16.13 9.04
N ALA A 131 -27.71 -15.80 8.39
CA ALA A 131 -27.74 -14.84 7.29
C ALA A 131 -27.32 -13.44 7.76
N ALA A 132 -27.80 -12.98 8.91
CA ALA A 132 -27.44 -11.68 9.50
C ALA A 132 -25.96 -11.63 9.92
N GLY A 133 -25.42 -12.70 10.51
CA GLY A 133 -24.00 -12.84 10.81
C GLY A 133 -23.13 -12.88 9.55
N GLY A 134 -23.61 -13.57 8.51
CA GLY A 134 -23.03 -13.57 7.15
C GLY A 134 -22.97 -12.18 6.54
N LEU A 135 -24.07 -11.44 6.62
CA LEU A 135 -24.17 -10.08 6.12
C LEU A 135 -23.28 -9.13 6.91
N ALA A 136 -23.27 -9.22 8.24
CA ALA A 136 -22.40 -8.42 9.10
C ALA A 136 -20.92 -8.67 8.79
N ALA A 137 -20.51 -9.93 8.64
CA ALA A 137 -19.15 -10.30 8.26
C ALA A 137 -18.79 -9.81 6.85
N ALA A 138 -19.71 -9.95 5.88
CA ALA A 138 -19.52 -9.46 4.53
C ALA A 138 -19.37 -7.93 4.47
N LEU A 139 -20.16 -7.20 5.27
CA LEU A 139 -20.06 -5.74 5.39
C LEU A 139 -18.75 -5.31 6.05
N LEU A 140 -18.34 -5.97 7.13
CA LEU A 140 -17.07 -5.71 7.82
C LEU A 140 -15.89 -5.98 6.89
N PHE A 141 -15.94 -7.07 6.13
CA PHE A 141 -14.92 -7.44 5.16
C PHE A 141 -14.85 -6.45 4.00
N THR A 142 -16.02 -6.06 3.46
CA THR A 142 -16.11 -5.07 2.37
C THR A 142 -15.62 -3.71 2.84
N GLY A 143 -15.97 -3.30 4.06
CA GLY A 143 -15.50 -2.07 4.70
C GLY A 143 -13.99 -2.06 4.91
N LEU A 144 -13.42 -3.15 5.45
CA LEU A 144 -11.98 -3.29 5.63
C LEU A 144 -11.25 -3.29 4.29
N ALA A 145 -11.76 -4.02 3.29
CA ALA A 145 -11.20 -4.03 1.94
C ALA A 145 -11.27 -2.65 1.28
N ALA A 146 -12.35 -1.90 1.49
CA ALA A 146 -12.50 -0.53 1.02
C ALA A 146 -11.50 0.41 1.70
N ALA A 147 -11.36 0.34 3.02
CA ALA A 147 -10.41 1.14 3.80
C ALA A 147 -8.96 0.87 3.36
N VAL A 148 -8.60 -0.40 3.16
CA VAL A 148 -7.27 -0.79 2.69
C VAL A 148 -7.02 -0.34 1.24
N ARG A 149 -8.04 -0.37 0.37
CA ARG A 149 -7.93 0.19 -0.99
C ARG A 149 -7.80 1.72 -0.98
N ALA A 150 -8.55 2.41 -0.13
CA ALA A 150 -8.48 3.85 0.03
C ALA A 150 -7.08 4.27 0.50
N ALA A 151 -6.59 3.66 1.59
CA ALA A 151 -5.23 3.89 2.08
C ALA A 151 -4.16 3.57 1.04
N GLY A 152 -4.36 2.53 0.22
CA GLY A 152 -3.49 2.20 -0.90
C GLY A 152 -3.45 3.29 -1.98
N ARG A 153 -4.60 3.87 -2.34
CA ARG A 153 -4.69 4.96 -3.34
C ARG A 153 -3.95 6.21 -2.87
N ASP A 154 -4.15 6.61 -1.62
CA ASP A 154 -3.49 7.81 -1.07
C ASP A 154 -1.98 7.64 -1.02
N GLN A 155 -1.49 6.44 -0.70
CA GLN A 155 -0.06 6.12 -0.74
C GLN A 155 0.51 6.15 -2.16
N VAL A 156 -0.22 5.65 -3.17
CA VAL A 156 0.18 5.72 -4.57
C VAL A 156 0.29 7.18 -5.01
N VAL A 157 -0.72 8.01 -4.70
CA VAL A 157 -0.74 9.44 -5.04
C VAL A 157 0.43 10.16 -4.38
N LEU A 158 0.70 9.88 -3.10
CA LEU A 158 1.82 10.46 -2.37
C LEU A 158 3.18 10.05 -2.95
N LEU A 159 3.36 8.78 -3.32
CA LEU A 159 4.58 8.31 -3.97
C LEU A 159 4.77 8.97 -5.34
N HIS A 160 3.69 9.12 -6.09
CA HIS A 160 3.72 9.74 -7.41
C HIS A 160 4.05 11.23 -7.32
N SER A 161 3.39 11.98 -6.42
CA SER A 161 3.64 13.40 -6.21
C SER A 161 5.05 13.66 -5.65
N TRP A 162 5.52 12.83 -4.73
CA TRP A 162 6.88 12.89 -4.21
C TRP A 162 7.93 12.65 -5.29
N LEU A 163 7.73 11.64 -6.15
CA LEU A 163 8.62 11.37 -7.29
C LEU A 163 8.61 12.53 -8.30
N ALA A 164 7.42 13.04 -8.66
CA ALA A 164 7.27 14.15 -9.59
C ALA A 164 8.00 15.41 -9.10
N GLN A 165 7.87 15.76 -7.81
CA GLN A 165 8.54 16.94 -7.24
C GLN A 165 10.07 16.86 -7.27
N ARG A 166 10.65 15.66 -7.29
CA ARG A 166 12.11 15.47 -7.24
C ARG A 166 12.73 15.30 -8.62
N LEU A 167 11.98 14.70 -9.54
CA LEU A 167 12.44 14.39 -10.89
C LEU A 167 12.03 15.46 -11.92
N VAL A 168 10.97 16.22 -11.69
CA VAL A 168 10.58 17.33 -12.59
C VAL A 168 11.15 18.63 -12.03
N PRO A 169 11.99 19.37 -12.79
CA PRO A 169 12.43 20.70 -12.38
C PRO A 169 11.22 21.60 -12.16
N ARG A 170 11.13 22.28 -11.01
CA ARG A 170 10.15 23.36 -10.86
C ARG A 170 10.58 24.53 -11.76
N PRO A 171 9.66 25.20 -12.45
CA PRO A 171 9.98 26.46 -13.09
C PRO A 171 10.52 27.43 -12.03
N PRO A 172 11.52 28.27 -12.37
CA PRO A 172 12.01 29.28 -11.45
C PRO A 172 10.82 30.15 -11.02
N THR A 173 10.59 30.25 -9.72
CA THR A 173 9.64 31.23 -9.17
C THR A 173 10.15 32.61 -9.61
N PRO A 174 9.34 33.44 -10.27
CA PRO A 174 9.77 34.79 -10.59
C PRO A 174 10.12 35.49 -9.28
N ALA A 175 11.33 36.03 -9.19
CA ALA A 175 11.73 36.89 -8.09
C ALA A 175 10.84 38.15 -8.18
N GLY A 176 9.91 38.28 -7.23
CA GLY A 176 9.14 39.49 -6.99
C GLY A 176 9.86 40.40 -6.01
#